data_AF-A0A964VPW3-F1
#
_entry.id   AF-A0A964VPW3-F1
#
_cell.length_a   1.000
_cell.length_b   1.000
_cell.length_c   1.000
_cell.angle_alpha   90.00
_cell.angle_beta   90.00
_cell.angle_gamma   90.00
#
_symmetry.space_group_name_H-M   'P 1'
#
loop_
_entity.id
_entity.type
_entity.pdbx_description
1 polymer ?
#
loop_
_entity_poly.entity_id
_entity_poly.type
_entity_poly.pdbx_seq_one_letter_code
_entity_poly.pdbx_strand_id
1 'polypeptide(L)'
;MNPKRCCFQDLPDDVQTLVSDIVGIMGSEHDWEELKDHEFEIHELPVAVFPSVPVSTDYRDEEYAEAMIWKKLPPLLIHGHKWLDGRHRIWAFKRMGITSAECINLGEIFPDYSHEPIGLLNFCTTFKTETFFTTPGGMSGQ
;
A
#
# COMPACT_ATOMS: atom_id res chain seq x y z
N MET A 1 9.64 -12.20 -14.74
CA MET A 1 10.22 -11.95 -13.40
C MET A 1 9.36 -12.72 -12.41
N ASN A 2 9.97 -13.46 -11.48
CA ASN A 2 9.19 -14.13 -10.42
C ASN A 2 8.71 -13.06 -9.43
N PRO A 3 7.46 -13.13 -8.95
CA PRO A 3 6.98 -12.20 -7.93
C PRO A 3 7.83 -12.36 -6.67
N LYS A 4 8.14 -11.24 -6.02
CA LYS A 4 8.86 -11.24 -4.75
C LYS A 4 7.90 -11.80 -3.68
N ARG A 5 8.39 -12.70 -2.83
CA ARG A 5 7.58 -13.31 -1.76
C ARG A 5 8.25 -13.14 -0.40
N CYS A 6 7.47 -13.19 0.67
CA CYS A 6 7.98 -13.24 2.04
C CYS A 6 7.10 -14.11 2.93
N CYS A 7 7.72 -14.85 3.84
CA CYS A 7 7.00 -15.54 4.90
C CYS A 7 6.61 -14.55 6.00
N PHE A 8 5.59 -14.89 6.78
CA PHE A 8 5.20 -14.11 7.96
C PHE A 8 6.39 -13.84 8.91
N GLN A 9 7.24 -14.84 9.13
CA GLN A 9 8.41 -14.75 10.01
C GLN A 9 9.53 -13.83 9.49
N ASP A 10 9.53 -13.50 8.19
CA ASP A 10 10.52 -12.60 7.58
C ASP A 10 10.09 -11.12 7.64
N LEU A 11 8.86 -10.84 8.06
CA LEU A 11 8.36 -9.49 8.26
C LEU A 11 9.03 -8.86 9.49
N PRO A 12 9.20 -7.53 9.55
CA PRO A 12 9.65 -6.87 10.78
C PRO A 12 8.70 -7.12 11.96
N ASP A 13 9.24 -7.20 13.18
CA ASP A 13 8.48 -7.57 14.40
C ASP A 13 7.22 -6.72 14.64
N ASP A 14 7.27 -5.42 14.30
CA ASP A 14 6.12 -4.51 14.39
C ASP A 14 5.01 -4.90 13.42
N VAL A 15 5.38 -5.28 12.20
CA VAL A 15 4.44 -5.80 11.19
C VAL A 15 3.93 -7.18 11.58
N GLN A 16 4.79 -8.07 12.10
CA GLN A 16 4.38 -9.40 12.56
C GLN A 16 3.32 -9.30 13.66
N THR A 17 3.54 -8.41 14.63
CA THR A 17 2.59 -8.14 15.71
C THR A 17 1.26 -7.64 15.14
N LEU A 18 1.30 -6.67 14.22
CA LEU A 18 0.09 -6.13 13.63
C LEU A 18 -0.70 -7.15 12.81
N VAL A 19 -0.01 -7.97 12.00
CA VAL A 19 -0.65 -9.05 11.24
C VAL A 19 -1.24 -10.10 12.19
N SER A 20 -0.51 -10.44 13.25
CA SER A 20 -0.99 -11.34 14.32
C SER A 20 -2.25 -10.81 14.99
N ASP A 21 -2.29 -9.53 15.33
CA ASP A 21 -3.45 -8.90 15.96
C ASP A 21 -4.66 -8.91 15.01
N ILE A 22 -4.45 -8.58 13.73
CA ILE A 22 -5.52 -8.60 12.73
C ILE A 22 -6.07 -10.02 12.55
N VAL A 23 -5.21 -11.03 12.34
CA VAL A 23 -5.64 -12.43 12.16
C VAL A 23 -6.22 -12.99 13.46
N GLY A 24 -5.72 -12.56 14.63
CA GLY A 24 -6.27 -12.90 15.95
C GLY A 24 -7.69 -12.42 16.17
N ILE A 25 -8.04 -11.26 15.63
CA ILE A 25 -9.38 -10.67 15.77
C ILE A 25 -10.32 -11.19 14.68
N MET A 26 -9.81 -11.34 13.46
CA MET A 26 -10.62 -11.56 12.26
C MET A 26 -10.69 -13.01 11.80
N GLY A 27 -9.63 -13.77 12.06
CA GLY A 27 -9.42 -15.09 11.51
C GLY A 27 -9.93 -16.22 12.41
N SER A 28 -10.07 -17.39 11.80
CA SER A 28 -10.28 -18.65 12.49
C SER A 28 -8.97 -19.28 12.98
N GLU A 29 -9.04 -20.36 13.76
CA GLU A 29 -7.83 -21.16 14.08
C GLU A 29 -7.15 -21.69 12.82
N HIS A 30 -7.92 -21.99 11.77
CA HIS A 30 -7.38 -22.44 10.48
C HIS A 30 -6.55 -21.33 9.80
N ASP A 31 -7.05 -20.10 9.80
CA ASP A 31 -6.37 -18.95 9.19
C ASP A 31 -5.04 -18.66 9.91
N TRP A 32 -4.96 -18.94 11.21
CA TRP A 32 -3.74 -18.88 12.00
C TRP A 32 -2.71 -19.94 11.63
N GLU A 33 -3.15 -21.14 11.30
CA GLU A 33 -2.28 -22.20 10.79
C GLU A 33 -1.78 -21.83 9.39
N GLU A 34 -2.68 -21.34 8.52
CA GLU A 34 -2.34 -20.89 7.18
C GLU A 34 -1.30 -19.76 7.21
N LEU A 35 -1.48 -18.75 8.08
CA LEU A 35 -0.54 -17.64 8.23
C LEU A 35 0.91 -18.09 8.50
N LYS A 36 1.10 -19.18 9.25
CA LYS A 36 2.44 -19.65 9.65
C LYS A 36 3.24 -20.22 8.49
N ASP A 37 2.56 -20.91 7.58
CA ASP A 37 3.16 -21.60 6.44
C ASP A 37 3.01 -20.82 5.13
N HIS A 38 2.27 -19.70 5.14
CA HIS A 38 2.00 -18.91 3.94
C HIS A 38 3.17 -18.03 3.51
N GLU A 39 3.40 -18.01 2.19
CA GLU A 39 4.29 -17.08 1.51
C GLU A 39 3.49 -15.98 0.83
N PHE A 40 3.45 -14.80 1.45
CA PHE A 40 2.79 -13.62 0.88
C PHE A 40 3.45 -13.20 -0.42
N GLU A 41 2.63 -12.87 -1.41
CA GLU A 41 3.10 -12.10 -2.55
C GLU A 41 3.36 -10.64 -2.14
N ILE A 42 4.55 -10.13 -2.46
CA ILE A 42 4.84 -8.69 -2.31
C ILE A 42 4.41 -8.00 -3.59
N HIS A 43 3.32 -7.26 -3.50
CA HIS A 43 2.81 -6.41 -4.57
C HIS A 43 3.47 -5.04 -4.52
N GLU A 44 3.82 -4.49 -5.67
CA GLU A 44 4.27 -3.11 -5.79
C GLU A 44 3.11 -2.24 -6.30
N LEU A 45 2.60 -1.36 -5.43
CA LEU A 45 1.48 -0.48 -5.76
C LEU A 45 1.95 0.98 -5.88
N PRO A 46 1.41 1.77 -6.83
CA PRO A 46 1.71 3.19 -6.90
C PRO A 46 1.25 3.91 -5.64
N VAL A 47 2.10 4.73 -5.02
CA VAL A 47 1.74 5.53 -3.83
C VAL A 47 0.52 6.42 -4.09
N ALA A 48 0.28 6.79 -5.35
CA ALA A 48 -0.87 7.58 -5.78
C ALA A 48 -2.23 6.86 -5.61
N VAL A 49 -2.27 5.51 -5.52
CA VAL A 49 -3.53 4.80 -5.28
C VAL A 49 -4.00 4.92 -3.82
N PHE A 50 -3.10 5.29 -2.91
CA PHE A 50 -3.44 5.43 -1.50
C PHE A 50 -4.08 6.80 -1.24
N PRO A 51 -5.31 6.84 -0.69
CA PRO A 51 -5.98 8.10 -0.40
C PRO A 51 -5.14 8.94 0.56
N SER A 52 -5.23 10.26 0.42
CA SER A 52 -4.58 11.15 1.38
C SER A 52 -5.38 11.12 2.69
N VAL A 53 -4.79 10.50 3.71
CA VAL A 53 -5.30 10.53 5.07
C VAL A 53 -4.38 11.44 5.88
N PRO A 54 -4.92 12.43 6.60
CA PRO A 54 -4.09 13.28 7.45
C PRO A 54 -3.38 12.43 8.50
N VAL A 55 -2.07 12.61 8.61
CA VAL A 55 -1.32 12.18 9.80
C VAL A 55 -1.69 13.14 10.93
N SER A 56 -1.89 12.64 12.15
CA SER A 56 -2.16 13.53 13.28
C SER A 56 -1.01 14.54 13.40
N THR A 57 -1.32 15.82 13.54
CA THR A 57 -0.32 16.89 13.67
C THR A 57 0.25 16.98 15.09
N ASP A 58 -0.04 16.00 15.95
CA ASP A 58 0.67 15.89 17.22
C ASP A 58 2.15 15.66 16.92
N TYR A 59 3.03 16.50 17.50
CA TYR A 59 4.45 16.56 17.14
C TYR A 59 5.18 15.21 17.18
N ARG A 60 4.65 14.24 17.94
CA ARG A 60 5.15 12.86 18.03
C ARG A 60 4.91 12.03 16.77
N ASP A 61 3.79 12.24 16.08
CA ASP A 61 3.43 11.51 14.85
C ASP A 61 4.27 12.02 13.67
N GLU A 62 4.61 13.32 13.65
CA GLU A 62 5.52 13.90 12.66
C GLU A 62 6.98 13.47 12.89
N GLU A 63 7.51 13.54 14.11
CA GLU A 63 8.87 13.06 14.42
C GLU A 63 9.04 11.57 14.10
N TYR A 64 8.02 10.75 14.38
CA TYR A 64 8.04 9.33 14.04
C TYR A 64 8.05 9.11 12.53
N ALA A 65 7.25 9.88 11.78
CA ALA A 65 7.22 9.81 10.31
C ALA A 65 8.51 10.39 9.67
N GLU A 66 9.14 11.38 10.27
CA GLU A 66 10.45 11.90 9.83
C GLU A 66 11.58 10.89 10.10
N ALA A 67 11.53 10.19 11.23
CA ALA A 67 12.50 9.14 11.56
C ALA A 67 12.42 7.92 10.61
N MET A 68 11.39 7.83 9.78
CA MET A 68 11.23 6.82 8.71
C MET A 68 11.91 7.23 7.40
N ILE A 69 12.22 8.51 7.20
CA ILE A 69 12.86 9.00 5.98
C ILE A 69 14.26 8.36 5.86
N TRP A 70 14.60 7.85 4.68
CA TRP A 70 15.86 7.14 4.35
C TRP A 70 16.05 5.76 4.97
N LYS A 71 15.04 5.19 5.64
CA LYS A 71 15.06 3.79 6.08
C LYS A 71 14.43 2.88 5.03
N LYS A 72 14.84 1.61 5.03
CA LYS A 72 14.09 0.55 4.34
C LYS A 72 12.80 0.33 5.12
N LEU A 73 11.67 0.75 4.55
CA LEU A 73 10.37 0.67 5.22
C LEU A 73 9.72 -0.70 4.95
N PRO A 74 9.00 -1.27 5.95
CA PRO A 74 8.27 -2.51 5.75
C PRO A 74 7.18 -2.40 4.68
N PRO A 75 6.68 -3.54 4.17
CA PRO A 75 5.54 -3.55 3.25
C PRO A 75 4.24 -3.11 3.95
N LEU A 76 3.40 -2.36 3.24
CA LEU A 76 2.08 -1.93 3.68
C LEU A 76 1.12 -3.12 3.77
N LEU A 77 0.08 -2.99 4.61
CA LEU A 77 -0.95 -4.02 4.74
C LEU A 77 -2.22 -3.60 4.00
N ILE A 78 -2.72 -4.49 3.15
CA ILE A 78 -3.99 -4.33 2.43
C ILE A 78 -4.85 -5.59 2.56
N HIS A 79 -6.14 -5.47 2.28
CA HIS A 79 -7.06 -6.60 2.08
C HIS A 79 -7.93 -6.32 0.86
N GLY A 80 -7.57 -6.91 -0.29
CA GLY A 80 -8.16 -6.55 -1.58
C GLY A 80 -7.97 -5.05 -1.89
N HIS A 81 -9.07 -4.29 -1.89
CA HIS A 81 -9.06 -2.83 -2.12
C HIS A 81 -9.04 -2.00 -0.83
N LYS A 82 -8.98 -2.64 0.33
CA LYS A 82 -8.97 -1.99 1.65
C LYS A 82 -7.53 -1.74 2.10
N TRP A 83 -7.23 -0.52 2.50
CA TRP A 83 -5.94 -0.15 3.09
C TRP A 83 -6.01 -0.31 4.60
N LEU A 84 -5.18 -1.20 5.17
CA LEU A 84 -5.26 -1.58 6.59
C LEU A 84 -4.21 -0.89 7.46
N ASP A 85 -2.98 -0.70 6.96
CA ASP A 85 -1.91 -0.07 7.73
C ASP A 85 -0.86 0.66 6.87
N GLY A 86 -0.16 1.58 7.52
CA GLY A 86 1.03 2.24 6.99
C GLY A 86 0.78 3.69 6.61
N ARG A 87 -0.18 4.36 7.26
CA ARG A 87 -0.47 5.80 7.05
C ARG A 87 0.78 6.67 7.11
N HIS A 88 1.63 6.45 8.11
CA HIS A 88 2.89 7.20 8.30
C HIS A 88 3.89 6.88 7.19
N ARG A 89 3.93 5.63 6.73
CA ARG A 89 4.81 5.20 5.62
C ARG A 89 4.39 5.83 4.29
N ILE A 90 3.09 5.84 3.98
CA ILE A 90 2.56 6.54 2.79
C ILE A 90 2.87 8.04 2.85
N TRP A 91 2.72 8.66 4.01
CA TRP A 91 3.08 10.08 4.19
C TRP A 91 4.57 10.31 3.94
N ALA A 92 5.45 9.46 4.50
CA ALA A 92 6.90 9.54 4.31
C ALA A 92 7.27 9.32 2.83
N PHE A 93 6.69 8.32 2.16
CA PHE A 93 6.90 8.07 0.73
C PHE A 93 6.52 9.28 -0.12
N LYS A 94 5.37 9.90 0.14
CA LYS A 94 4.93 11.13 -0.55
C LYS A 94 5.92 12.28 -0.33
N ARG A 95 6.45 12.46 0.88
CA ARG A 95 7.48 13.48 1.21
C ARG A 95 8.82 13.21 0.53
N MET A 96 9.21 11.95 0.39
CA MET A 96 10.46 11.53 -0.24
C MET A 96 10.39 11.50 -1.78
N GLY A 97 9.22 11.70 -2.38
CA GLY A 97 9.02 11.53 -3.81
C GLY A 97 9.08 10.07 -4.28
N ILE A 98 8.92 9.12 -3.38
CA ILE A 98 8.81 7.69 -3.71
C ILE A 98 7.44 7.46 -4.35
N THR A 99 7.43 6.81 -5.51
CA THR A 99 6.24 6.65 -6.35
C THR A 99 5.56 5.29 -6.22
N SER A 100 6.24 4.29 -5.65
CA SER A 100 5.71 2.95 -5.42
C SER A 100 6.00 2.44 -4.00
N ALA A 101 5.14 1.57 -3.51
CA ALA A 101 5.24 0.97 -2.18
C ALA A 101 5.02 -0.55 -2.26
N GLU A 102 5.85 -1.30 -1.54
CA GLU A 102 5.65 -2.72 -1.33
C GLU A 102 4.45 -2.95 -0.40
N CYS A 103 3.61 -3.92 -0.73
CA CYS A 103 2.37 -4.25 -0.02
C CYS A 103 2.20 -5.77 0.07
N ILE A 104 1.62 -6.27 1.16
CA ILE A 104 1.13 -7.64 1.28
C ILE A 104 -0.39 -7.65 1.48
N ASN A 105 -1.06 -8.63 0.89
CA ASN A 105 -2.51 -8.72 0.90
C ASN A 105 -2.99 -9.79 1.90
N LEU A 106 -3.58 -9.37 3.01
CA LEU A 106 -4.14 -10.28 4.01
C LEU A 106 -5.37 -11.05 3.50
N GLY A 107 -5.95 -10.63 2.37
CA GLY A 107 -6.97 -11.42 1.66
C GLY A 107 -6.46 -12.75 1.12
N GLU A 108 -5.14 -12.97 1.12
CA GLU A 108 -4.54 -14.28 0.85
C GLU A 108 -4.75 -15.28 2.01
N ILE A 109 -5.00 -14.81 3.24
CA ILE A 109 -5.14 -15.65 4.44
C ILE A 109 -6.60 -15.85 4.83
N PHE A 110 -7.41 -14.79 4.78
CA PHE A 110 -8.80 -14.87 5.20
C PHE A 110 -9.73 -14.09 4.25
N PRO A 111 -10.96 -14.59 4.00
CA PRO A 111 -11.77 -14.12 2.88
C PRO A 111 -12.43 -12.76 3.10
N ASP A 112 -12.68 -12.35 4.36
CA ASP A 112 -13.38 -11.10 4.65
C ASP A 112 -12.75 -10.29 5.78
N TYR A 113 -12.68 -8.98 5.58
CA TYR A 113 -12.25 -8.01 6.58
C TYR A 113 -13.41 -7.06 6.89
N SER A 114 -14.13 -7.30 7.99
CA SER A 114 -15.36 -6.54 8.31
C SER A 114 -15.13 -5.22 9.08
N HIS A 115 -13.88 -4.90 9.41
CA HIS A 115 -13.53 -3.67 10.12
C HIS A 115 -13.35 -2.48 9.16
N GLU A 116 -13.47 -1.27 9.72
CA GLU A 116 -13.27 -0.02 8.98
C GLU A 116 -11.80 0.11 8.55
N PRO A 117 -11.50 0.22 7.24
CA PRO A 117 -10.13 0.41 6.78
C PRO A 117 -9.66 1.85 6.99
N ILE A 118 -8.35 2.10 6.89
CA ILE A 118 -7.80 3.47 6.85
C ILE A 118 -8.35 4.23 5.64
N GLY A 119 -8.55 3.51 4.53
CA GLY A 119 -9.19 4.03 3.33
C GLY A 119 -9.33 2.96 2.25
N LEU A 120 -9.93 3.33 1.12
CA LEU A 120 -10.05 2.47 -0.04
C LEU A 120 -9.01 2.87 -1.08
N LEU A 121 -8.36 1.87 -1.69
CA LEU A 121 -7.38 2.08 -2.74
C LEU A 121 -8.07 2.59 -4.01
N ASN A 122 -7.59 3.72 -4.51
CA ASN A 122 -8.08 4.38 -5.71
C ASN A 122 -7.26 3.95 -6.92
N PHE A 123 -7.62 2.82 -7.50
CA PHE A 123 -7.15 2.42 -8.83
C PHE A 123 -7.85 3.26 -9.90
N CYS A 124 -7.63 4.58 -9.89
CA CYS A 124 -8.05 5.43 -11.00
C CYS A 124 -7.21 5.04 -12.23
N THR A 125 -7.82 4.26 -13.12
CA THR A 125 -7.34 4.02 -14.49
C THR A 125 -7.13 5.36 -15.17
N THR A 126 -5.91 5.89 -15.09
CA THR A 126 -5.55 7.10 -15.81
C THR A 126 -5.26 6.70 -17.25
N PHE A 127 -6.31 6.40 -18.02
CA PHE A 127 -6.23 6.58 -19.47
C PHE A 127 -6.09 8.08 -19.68
N LYS A 128 -4.85 8.57 -19.76
CA LYS A 128 -4.60 9.85 -20.43
C LYS A 128 -5.09 9.64 -21.87
N THR A 129 -6.27 10.15 -22.18
CA THR A 129 -6.62 10.51 -23.55
C THR A 129 -5.53 11.46 -24.02
N GLU A 130 -4.61 10.94 -24.84
CA GLU A 130 -3.66 11.78 -25.54
C GLU A 130 -4.45 12.80 -26.37
N THR A 131 -4.27 14.06 -26.00
CA THR A 131 -4.72 15.21 -26.75
C THR A 131 -4.02 15.19 -28.11
N PHE A 132 -4.72 14.74 -29.15
CA PHE A 132 -4.30 14.99 -30.52
C PHE A 132 -4.50 16.50 -30.81
N PHE A 133 -3.44 17.28 -30.59
CA PHE A 133 -3.28 18.56 -31.27
C PHE A 133 -3.00 18.28 -32.75
N THR A 134 -4.03 18.28 -33.59
CA THR A 134 -3.84 18.51 -35.02
C THR A 134 -3.92 20.01 -35.29
N THR A 135 -2.76 20.66 -35.30
CA THR A 135 -2.58 21.89 -36.08
C THR A 135 -1.73 21.53 -37.29
N PRO A 136 -2.21 21.86 -38.50
CA PRO A 136 -1.30 22.31 -39.54
C PRO A 136 -1.70 23.72 -39.97
N GLY A 137 -0.84 24.67 -39.62
CA GLY A 137 -0.77 25.95 -40.32
C GLY A 137 -0.04 25.80 -41.66
N GLY A 138 -0.35 26.69 -42.60
CA GLY A 138 0.36 26.87 -43.88
C GLY A 138 -0.60 26.75 -45.06
N MET A 139 -1.31 27.83 -45.46
CA MET A 139 -0.89 28.87 -46.41
C MET A 139 -0.45 28.37 -47.80
N SER A 140 -0.86 29.19 -48.80
CA SER A 140 -0.59 29.18 -50.25
C SER A 140 -1.60 28.39 -51.08
N GLY A 141 -2.20 28.91 -52.14
CA GLY A 141 -2.09 30.21 -52.82
C GLY A 141 -2.84 30.13 -54.15
N GLN A 142 -3.29 31.31 -54.62
CA GLN A 142 -3.98 31.62 -55.89
C GLN A 142 -5.48 31.36 -55.94
#